data_AF-A0A3Q0JDQ5-F1
#
_entry.id   AF-A0A3Q0JDQ5-F1
#
_cell.length_a   1.000
_cell.length_b   1.000
_cell.length_c   1.000
_cell.angle_alpha   90.00
_cell.angle_beta   90.00
_cell.angle_gamma   90.00
#
_symmetry.space_group_name_H-M   'P 1'
#
loop_
_entity.id
_entity.type
_entity.pdbx_description
1 polymer ?
#
loop_
_entity_poly.entity_id
_entity_poly.type
_entity_poly.pdbx_seq_one_letter_code
_entity_poly.pdbx_strand_id
1 'polypeptide(L)'
;MGVESVLEAVASQTGASVPALRLVFSVLLGYPIALIHRHTLYGKNKLLQHLYFIFTGLLLGYYNYGKYSMTQESRANYANFDVHFDWTIPTGYKMAAVSYYLTSTDSYDIVWTMPECVLVMKLTGYYLTSTDSYDIVWTMPECVLVMKLTGLAYNLYDGLNPQPGLSKHAQSVALTKMPCPFQVFAHSFFPLTFLIGPHFSMTRYQDFVAGKFTEKESVNGLPNCVKPAITRSLLGFTYLGIYQLVNIIYSDEYMVSDEYMYAPFWKRSFVLGVWGRSAFYKYMVRVLASSICFAIFVVPLSISFICLLFHFQESVNGLPNCVKPAITRSLLGFTYLGIYQLVNIIYSDEYMVSDEYMYAPFWKRSFVLGVWGRSAFYKYISVWLLGEGAIILSGLSYNGVSDSGKSLWNGCANVSLSVFEGATKFTHYVDSFNINTNHWVLENIYKRLKFLGNRLISQAAVLLFLAVWHGFHSGYYATFFMEFIIIAFEKDFISVLEKNVTLLEFTRRPYISSLTYLGLKVYTFVFLGYCIGPFALLSYSKWIRVYTAYLFLGHVLFMMWPLYKIAVVRWVLPPQRPVRNGKEKKHAE
;
A
#
# COMPACT_ATOMS: atom_id res chain seq x y z
N MET A 1 30.71 9.90 12.02
CA MET A 1 30.03 8.68 11.51
C MET A 1 29.34 9.03 10.20
N GLY A 2 29.51 8.24 9.15
CA GLY A 2 28.82 8.45 7.87
C GLY A 2 27.37 7.98 7.93
N VAL A 3 26.51 8.46 7.02
CA VAL A 3 25.07 8.09 6.97
C VAL A 3 24.88 6.56 6.90
N GLU A 4 25.73 5.83 6.18
CA GLU A 4 25.65 4.36 6.10
C GLU A 4 25.94 3.68 7.44
N SER A 5 26.97 4.11 8.16
CA SER A 5 27.27 3.57 9.50
C SER A 5 26.12 3.78 10.50
N VAL A 6 25.32 4.85 10.31
CA VAL A 6 24.11 5.07 11.12
C VAL A 6 22.99 4.13 10.70
N LEU A 7 22.76 3.93 9.40
CA LEU A 7 21.75 2.99 8.90
C LEU A 7 22.06 1.55 9.32
N GLU A 8 23.33 1.14 9.27
CA GLU A 8 23.78 -0.17 9.74
C GLU A 8 23.58 -0.34 11.26
N ALA A 9 23.88 0.69 12.05
CA ALA A 9 23.66 0.68 13.49
C ALA A 9 22.16 0.63 13.87
N VAL A 10 21.28 1.25 13.07
CA VAL A 10 19.84 1.15 13.28
C VAL A 10 19.32 -0.21 12.80
N ALA A 11 19.81 -0.73 11.68
CA ALA A 11 19.44 -2.05 11.17
C ALA A 11 19.69 -3.14 12.19
N SER A 12 20.89 -3.14 12.81
CA SER A 12 21.25 -4.12 13.84
C SER A 12 20.37 -4.05 15.10
N GLN A 13 19.91 -2.86 15.48
CA GLN A 13 19.05 -2.66 16.64
C GLN A 13 17.57 -2.96 16.38
N THR A 14 17.11 -2.74 15.15
CA THR A 14 15.68 -2.85 14.79
C THR A 14 15.33 -4.19 14.16
N GLY A 15 16.30 -4.92 13.62
CA GLY A 15 16.08 -6.11 12.78
C GLY A 15 15.54 -5.76 11.40
N ALA A 16 15.55 -4.48 11.00
CA ALA A 16 15.18 -4.04 9.66
C ALA A 16 16.39 -4.11 8.71
N SER A 17 16.15 -4.32 7.41
CA SER A 17 17.21 -4.30 6.42
C SER A 17 17.68 -2.87 6.12
N VAL A 18 18.98 -2.70 5.84
CA VAL A 18 19.55 -1.40 5.43
C VAL A 18 18.82 -0.80 4.21
N PRO A 19 18.48 -1.56 3.15
CA PRO A 19 17.64 -1.06 2.04
C PRO A 19 16.27 -0.53 2.50
N ALA A 20 15.61 -1.20 3.44
CA ALA A 20 14.30 -0.76 3.95
C ALA A 20 14.41 0.56 4.71
N LEU A 21 15.42 0.71 5.56
CA LEU A 21 15.67 1.95 6.29
C LEU A 21 16.03 3.10 5.35
N ARG A 22 16.84 2.83 4.32
CA ARG A 22 17.20 3.82 3.29
C ARG A 22 15.97 4.30 2.52
N LEU A 23 15.07 3.38 2.17
CA LEU A 23 13.81 3.70 1.52
C LEU A 23 12.92 4.57 2.40
N VAL A 24 12.71 4.19 3.67
CA VAL A 24 11.92 4.98 4.62
C VAL A 24 12.50 6.38 4.78
N PHE A 25 13.83 6.49 4.94
CA PHE A 25 14.49 7.80 5.04
C PHE A 25 14.25 8.65 3.78
N SER A 26 14.29 8.05 2.60
CA SER A 26 14.05 8.75 1.33
C SER A 26 12.61 9.23 1.18
N VAL A 27 11.65 8.46 1.66
CA VAL A 27 10.24 8.88 1.72
C VAL A 27 10.06 10.05 2.69
N LEU A 28 10.79 10.05 3.82
CA LEU A 28 10.79 11.17 4.76
C LEU A 28 11.46 12.42 4.20
N LEU A 29 12.50 12.29 3.36
CA LEU A 29 13.07 13.42 2.60
C LEU A 29 12.07 14.05 1.62
N GLY A 30 11.01 13.33 1.24
CA GLY A 30 9.91 13.88 0.46
C GLY A 30 9.20 15.05 1.16
N TYR A 31 9.20 15.12 2.49
CA TYR A 31 8.54 16.18 3.25
C TYR A 31 9.24 17.55 3.10
N PRO A 32 10.56 17.69 3.37
CA PRO A 32 11.24 18.95 3.11
C PRO A 32 11.23 19.31 1.62
N ILE A 33 11.29 18.33 0.71
CA ILE A 33 11.14 18.58 -0.74
C ILE A 33 9.76 19.20 -1.06
N ALA A 34 8.69 18.63 -0.51
CA ALA A 34 7.33 19.14 -0.68
C ALA A 34 7.17 20.56 -0.12
N LEU A 35 7.72 20.83 1.07
CA LEU A 35 7.64 22.14 1.71
C LEU A 35 8.43 23.21 0.95
N ILE A 36 9.66 22.89 0.51
CA ILE A 36 10.47 23.81 -0.31
C ILE A 36 9.72 24.15 -1.58
N HIS A 37 9.18 23.17 -2.31
CA HIS A 37 8.37 23.45 -3.50
C HIS A 37 7.16 24.33 -3.16
N ARG A 38 6.38 23.96 -2.14
CA ARG A 38 5.16 24.68 -1.75
C ARG A 38 5.40 26.15 -1.44
N HIS A 39 6.43 26.47 -0.65
CA HIS A 39 6.68 27.84 -0.20
C HIS A 39 7.52 28.66 -1.18
N THR A 40 8.40 28.02 -1.95
CA THR A 40 9.38 28.77 -2.77
C THR A 40 9.09 28.72 -4.27
N LEU A 41 8.39 27.71 -4.79
CA LEU A 41 8.23 27.47 -6.22
C LEU A 41 6.77 27.35 -6.69
N TYR A 42 5.83 27.00 -5.81
CA TYR A 42 4.43 26.84 -6.18
C TYR A 42 3.84 28.13 -6.75
N GLY A 43 3.09 28.03 -7.84
CA GLY A 43 2.51 29.18 -8.54
C GLY A 43 3.53 30.08 -9.28
N LYS A 44 4.83 29.77 -9.21
CA LYS A 44 5.89 30.48 -9.95
C LYS A 44 6.18 29.81 -11.30
N ASN A 45 7.32 30.16 -11.91
CA ASN A 45 7.75 29.65 -13.21
C ASN A 45 7.65 28.11 -13.30
N LYS A 46 6.88 27.62 -14.28
CA LYS A 46 6.62 26.19 -14.49
C LYS A 46 7.90 25.40 -14.81
N LEU A 47 8.81 25.96 -15.60
CA LEU A 47 10.09 25.32 -15.92
C LEU A 47 10.93 25.11 -14.66
N LEU A 48 10.97 26.09 -13.76
CA LEU A 48 11.70 25.98 -12.50
C LEU A 48 11.11 24.87 -11.60
N GLN A 49 9.79 24.73 -11.57
CA GLN A 49 9.12 23.62 -10.88
C GLN A 49 9.48 22.26 -11.51
N HIS A 50 9.48 22.14 -12.84
CA HIS A 50 9.88 20.91 -13.54
C HIS A 50 11.33 20.52 -13.22
N LEU A 51 12.27 21.47 -13.33
CA LEU A 51 13.69 21.24 -13.04
C LEU A 51 13.91 20.85 -11.58
N TYR A 52 13.19 21.48 -10.65
CA TYR A 52 13.24 21.13 -9.24
C TYR A 52 12.83 19.67 -8.98
N PHE A 53 11.72 19.22 -9.56
CA PHE A 53 11.27 17.83 -9.40
C PHE A 53 12.21 16.83 -10.06
N ILE A 54 12.73 17.13 -11.25
CA ILE A 54 13.73 16.28 -11.92
C ILE A 54 14.97 16.13 -11.04
N PHE A 55 15.52 17.24 -10.57
CA PHE A 55 16.75 17.24 -9.78
C PHE A 55 16.59 16.52 -8.43
N THR A 56 15.52 16.83 -7.68
CA THR A 56 15.27 16.19 -6.39
C THR A 56 14.91 14.72 -6.53
N GLY A 57 14.18 14.33 -7.58
CA GLY A 57 13.92 12.93 -7.93
C GLY A 57 15.20 12.15 -8.22
N LEU A 58 16.10 12.72 -9.02
CA LEU A 58 17.43 12.15 -9.29
C LEU A 58 18.24 11.93 -8.04
N LEU A 59 18.31 12.95 -7.16
CA LEU A 59 19.06 12.85 -5.91
C LEU A 59 18.53 11.73 -5.02
N LEU A 60 17.21 11.62 -4.88
CA LEU A 60 16.59 10.53 -4.12
C LEU A 60 16.85 9.16 -4.75
N GLY A 61 16.78 9.07 -6.08
CA GLY A 61 17.05 7.83 -6.81
C GLY A 61 18.50 7.39 -6.63
N TYR A 62 19.43 8.31 -6.82
CA TYR A 62 20.87 8.09 -6.63
C TYR A 62 21.20 7.72 -5.18
N TYR A 63 20.55 8.37 -4.20
CA TYR A 63 20.74 8.01 -2.80
C TYR A 63 20.28 6.57 -2.50
N ASN A 64 19.11 6.15 -2.99
CA ASN A 64 18.60 4.79 -2.74
C ASN A 64 19.42 3.71 -3.46
N TYR A 65 19.72 3.93 -4.73
CA TYR A 65 20.17 2.88 -5.65
C TYR A 65 21.51 3.15 -6.32
N GLY A 66 22.02 4.38 -6.26
CA GLY A 66 23.24 4.81 -6.97
C GLY A 66 24.54 4.17 -6.50
N LYS A 67 24.58 3.58 -5.29
CA LYS A 67 25.72 2.79 -4.79
C LYS A 67 25.62 1.28 -5.09
N TYR A 68 24.40 0.75 -5.29
CA TYR A 68 24.23 -0.64 -5.72
C TYR A 68 24.69 -0.86 -7.18
N SER A 69 25.04 0.22 -7.88
CA SER A 69 25.79 0.24 -9.14
C SER A 69 27.16 -0.45 -9.07
N MET A 70 27.66 -0.88 -7.89
CA MET A 70 29.04 -1.37 -7.73
C MET A 70 29.28 -2.34 -6.55
N THR A 71 28.40 -3.30 -6.23
CA THR A 71 28.87 -4.38 -5.33
C THR A 71 29.86 -5.29 -6.06
N GLN A 72 30.96 -5.65 -5.41
CA GLN A 72 32.00 -6.52 -6.00
C GLN A 72 31.44 -7.89 -6.43
N GLU A 73 30.43 -8.39 -5.72
CA GLU A 73 29.71 -9.64 -6.03
C GLU A 73 28.89 -9.57 -7.32
N SER A 74 28.29 -8.41 -7.63
CA SER A 74 27.62 -8.20 -8.92
C SER A 74 28.59 -7.92 -10.08
N ARG A 75 29.89 -7.74 -9.80
CA ARG A 75 30.94 -7.71 -10.83
C ARG A 75 31.50 -9.12 -11.13
N ALA A 76 31.63 -9.96 -10.10
CA ALA A 76 32.20 -11.30 -10.23
C ALA A 76 31.31 -12.25 -11.07
N ASN A 77 29.99 -12.16 -10.95
CA ASN A 77 29.06 -12.99 -11.74
C ASN A 77 28.88 -12.53 -13.20
N TYR A 78 29.43 -11.37 -13.57
CA TYR A 78 29.12 -10.68 -14.83
C TYR A 78 30.36 -10.40 -15.71
N ALA A 79 31.52 -10.99 -15.40
CA ALA A 79 32.76 -10.81 -16.14
C ALA A 79 32.68 -11.23 -17.63
N ASN A 80 31.63 -11.95 -18.05
CA ASN A 80 31.48 -12.47 -19.41
C ASN A 80 30.40 -11.75 -20.26
N PHE A 81 29.74 -10.71 -19.75
CA PHE A 81 28.78 -9.92 -20.53
C PHE A 81 29.29 -8.49 -20.66
N ASP A 82 30.06 -8.24 -21.72
CA ASP A 82 30.71 -6.97 -22.07
C ASP A 82 29.71 -5.93 -22.62
N VAL A 83 28.57 -5.79 -21.93
CA VAL A 83 27.57 -4.75 -22.21
C VAL A 83 27.38 -3.96 -20.93
N HIS A 84 27.99 -2.78 -20.86
CA HIS A 84 27.77 -1.76 -19.84
C HIS A 84 26.34 -1.18 -19.90
N PHE A 85 25.32 -2.03 -19.77
CA PHE A 85 23.96 -1.58 -19.51
C PHE A 85 23.84 -1.33 -18.01
N ASP A 86 24.08 -0.09 -17.61
CA ASP A 86 23.91 0.36 -16.23
C ASP A 86 22.43 0.35 -15.86
N TRP A 87 21.90 -0.78 -15.39
CA TRP A 87 20.49 -1.02 -15.07
C TRP A 87 19.92 -0.14 -13.93
N THR A 88 20.60 0.92 -13.52
CA THR A 88 20.22 1.75 -12.37
C THR A 88 19.31 2.93 -12.77
N ILE A 89 19.14 3.93 -11.91
CA ILE A 89 18.35 5.16 -12.17
C ILE A 89 18.69 5.83 -13.53
N PRO A 90 19.96 5.90 -13.97
CA PRO A 90 20.35 6.21 -15.34
C PRO A 90 19.60 5.43 -16.44
N THR A 91 19.35 4.13 -16.27
CA THR A 91 18.52 3.33 -17.18
C THR A 91 17.07 3.76 -17.14
N GLY A 92 16.47 3.99 -15.98
CA GLY A 92 15.12 4.57 -15.90
C GLY A 92 15.01 5.89 -16.68
N TYR A 93 16.03 6.76 -16.61
CA TYR A 93 16.09 8.00 -17.38
C TYR A 93 16.22 7.76 -18.88
N LYS A 94 17.11 6.86 -19.31
CA LYS A 94 17.22 6.43 -20.71
C LYS A 94 15.88 5.88 -21.20
N MET A 95 15.20 5.08 -20.39
CA MET A 95 13.88 4.53 -20.69
C MET A 95 12.85 5.65 -20.84
N ALA A 96 12.77 6.60 -19.92
CA ALA A 96 11.88 7.76 -20.07
C ALA A 96 12.21 8.61 -21.31
N ALA A 97 13.50 8.77 -21.66
CA ALA A 97 13.94 9.50 -22.84
C ALA A 97 13.56 8.79 -24.15
N VAL A 98 13.85 7.49 -24.26
CA VAL A 98 13.45 6.66 -25.40
C VAL A 98 11.92 6.63 -25.50
N SER A 99 11.22 6.55 -24.36
CA SER A 99 9.76 6.59 -24.28
C SER A 99 9.20 7.90 -24.79
N TYR A 100 9.80 9.01 -24.39
CA TYR A 100 9.46 10.31 -24.91
C TYR A 100 9.60 10.36 -26.43
N TYR A 101 10.77 9.97 -26.94
CA TYR A 101 11.08 10.00 -28.36
C TYR A 101 10.09 9.14 -29.17
N LEU A 102 9.89 7.89 -28.77
CA LEU A 102 8.97 6.97 -29.44
C LEU A 102 7.52 7.47 -29.37
N THR A 103 7.05 7.92 -28.21
CA THR A 103 5.67 8.44 -28.04
C THR A 103 5.46 9.76 -28.80
N SER A 104 6.52 10.54 -29.04
CA SER A 104 6.46 11.78 -29.80
C SER A 104 6.40 11.59 -31.31
N THR A 105 6.60 10.36 -31.81
CA THR A 105 6.41 10.07 -33.23
C THR A 105 4.92 10.03 -33.55
N ASP A 106 4.52 10.50 -34.73
CA ASP A 106 3.11 10.43 -35.21
C ASP A 106 2.67 8.98 -35.57
N SER A 107 3.40 7.97 -35.09
CA SER A 107 3.14 6.55 -35.36
C SER A 107 2.43 5.90 -34.18
N TYR A 108 1.15 5.59 -34.34
CA TYR A 108 0.33 5.01 -33.28
C TYR A 108 0.75 3.60 -32.88
N ASP A 109 1.30 2.80 -33.80
CA ASP A 109 1.82 1.46 -33.48
C ASP A 109 2.96 1.54 -32.46
N ILE A 110 3.79 2.59 -32.55
CA ILE A 110 4.94 2.83 -31.66
C ILE A 110 4.48 3.22 -30.24
N VAL A 111 3.31 3.87 -30.10
CA VAL A 111 2.71 4.20 -28.81
C VAL A 111 2.33 2.94 -28.02
N TRP A 112 1.93 1.85 -28.70
CA TRP A 112 1.65 0.56 -28.08
C TRP A 112 2.91 -0.24 -27.74
N THR A 113 3.93 -0.17 -28.60
CA THR A 113 5.23 -0.83 -28.37
C THR A 113 5.95 -0.25 -27.16
N MET A 114 5.70 1.01 -26.80
CA MET A 114 6.41 1.69 -25.72
C MET A 114 6.19 1.08 -24.31
N PRO A 115 4.94 0.94 -23.83
CA PRO A 115 4.62 0.17 -22.61
C PRO A 115 5.30 -1.19 -22.54
N GLU A 116 5.33 -1.91 -23.66
CA GLU A 116 5.89 -3.26 -23.78
C GLU A 116 7.41 -3.23 -23.64
N CYS A 117 8.10 -2.31 -24.30
CA CYS A 117 9.56 -2.17 -24.17
C CYS A 117 9.99 -1.86 -22.73
N VAL A 118 9.30 -0.93 -22.05
CA VAL A 118 9.63 -0.55 -20.67
C VAL A 118 9.41 -1.73 -19.73
N LEU A 119 8.31 -2.46 -19.92
CA LEU A 119 8.03 -3.68 -19.17
C LEU A 119 9.06 -4.78 -19.44
N VAL A 120 9.42 -5.02 -20.70
CA VAL A 120 10.42 -6.03 -21.10
C VAL A 120 11.79 -5.71 -20.52
N MET A 121 12.22 -4.44 -20.53
CA MET A 121 13.48 -4.03 -19.90
C MET A 121 13.45 -4.26 -18.39
N LYS A 122 12.36 -3.86 -17.72
CA LYS A 122 12.17 -4.12 -16.28
C LYS A 122 12.20 -5.62 -15.97
N LEU A 123 11.56 -6.44 -16.80
CA LEU A 123 11.53 -7.90 -16.64
C LEU A 123 12.89 -8.54 -16.92
N THR A 124 13.65 -8.03 -17.89
CA THR A 124 15.01 -8.47 -18.18
C THR A 124 15.92 -8.19 -17.00
N GLY A 125 15.91 -6.95 -16.48
CA GLY A 125 16.64 -6.60 -15.27
C GLY A 125 16.23 -7.46 -14.07
N TYR A 126 14.93 -7.66 -13.88
CA TYR A 126 14.41 -8.55 -12.85
C TYR A 126 14.95 -9.98 -12.98
N TYR A 127 14.90 -10.58 -14.18
CA TYR A 127 15.40 -11.93 -14.43
C TYR A 127 16.89 -12.06 -14.12
N LEU A 128 17.66 -11.02 -14.43
CA LEU A 128 19.10 -11.02 -14.18
C LEU A 128 19.46 -10.78 -12.70
N THR A 129 18.65 -10.00 -11.96
CA THR A 129 19.02 -9.55 -10.60
C THR A 129 18.13 -10.06 -9.47
N SER A 130 17.06 -10.81 -9.74
CA SER A 130 16.14 -11.28 -8.70
C SER A 130 16.81 -12.33 -7.80
N THR A 131 16.51 -12.28 -6.51
CA THR A 131 16.91 -13.27 -5.52
C THR A 131 15.70 -14.07 -5.04
N ASP A 132 15.92 -15.12 -4.26
CA ASP A 132 14.84 -15.89 -3.62
C ASP A 132 14.24 -15.20 -2.37
N SER A 133 14.71 -14.00 -2.01
CA SER A 133 14.22 -13.20 -0.89
C SER A 133 13.56 -11.91 -1.37
N TYR A 134 12.70 -11.33 -0.53
CA TYR A 134 12.12 -10.03 -0.83
C TYR A 134 13.19 -8.94 -0.69
N ASP A 135 13.63 -8.38 -1.82
CA ASP A 135 14.65 -7.34 -1.85
C ASP A 135 14.08 -5.99 -2.31
N ILE A 136 14.55 -4.91 -1.67
CA ILE A 136 14.23 -3.54 -2.08
C ILE A 136 15.34 -3.06 -3.02
N VAL A 137 15.10 -3.22 -4.32
CA VAL A 137 16.08 -2.92 -5.37
C VAL A 137 15.52 -1.95 -6.41
N TRP A 138 16.39 -1.55 -7.35
CA TRP A 138 16.12 -0.57 -8.38
C TRP A 138 14.92 -0.92 -9.29
N THR A 139 14.53 -2.20 -9.38
CA THR A 139 13.36 -2.64 -10.16
C THR A 139 12.02 -2.18 -9.57
N MET A 140 11.98 -1.78 -8.30
CA MET A 140 10.73 -1.31 -7.65
C MET A 140 10.26 0.04 -8.21
N PRO A 141 11.10 1.10 -8.30
CA PRO A 141 10.76 2.33 -9.03
C PRO A 141 10.36 2.10 -10.48
N GLU A 142 10.98 1.11 -11.16
CA GLU A 142 10.67 0.78 -12.55
C GLU A 142 9.23 0.28 -12.72
N CYS A 143 8.67 -0.43 -11.74
CA CYS A 143 7.24 -0.79 -11.75
C CYS A 143 6.34 0.45 -11.83
N VAL A 144 6.67 1.51 -11.09
CA VAL A 144 5.93 2.78 -11.11
C VAL A 144 6.18 3.52 -12.42
N LEU A 145 7.41 3.47 -12.95
CA LEU A 145 7.77 4.10 -14.21
C LEU A 145 7.00 3.49 -15.39
N VAL A 146 6.91 2.16 -15.46
CA VAL A 146 6.07 1.44 -16.44
C VAL A 146 4.64 1.98 -16.42
N MET A 147 4.04 2.12 -15.23
CA MET A 147 2.68 2.63 -15.12
C MET A 147 2.55 4.08 -15.63
N LYS A 148 3.48 4.96 -15.24
CA LYS A 148 3.46 6.38 -15.62
C LYS A 148 3.60 6.56 -17.13
N LEU A 149 4.55 5.87 -17.75
CA LEU A 149 4.82 5.99 -19.19
C LEU A 149 3.72 5.33 -20.02
N THR A 150 3.20 4.19 -19.57
CA THR A 150 2.04 3.55 -20.23
C THR A 150 0.78 4.40 -20.12
N GLY A 151 0.52 4.99 -18.94
CA GLY A 151 -0.59 5.91 -18.75
C GLY A 151 -0.45 7.16 -19.62
N LEU A 152 0.77 7.71 -19.76
CA LEU A 152 1.05 8.82 -20.68
C LEU A 152 0.73 8.45 -22.14
N ALA A 153 1.24 7.31 -22.60
CA ALA A 153 1.04 6.80 -23.95
C ALA A 153 -0.46 6.61 -24.27
N TYR A 154 -1.20 5.94 -23.38
CA TYR A 154 -2.64 5.73 -23.58
C TYR A 154 -3.48 6.99 -23.47
N ASN A 155 -3.16 7.89 -22.54
CA ASN A 155 -3.87 9.15 -22.44
C ASN A 155 -3.68 10.01 -23.70
N LEU A 156 -2.48 9.99 -24.30
CA LEU A 156 -2.22 10.66 -25.57
C LEU A 156 -2.98 9.98 -26.71
N TYR A 157 -2.94 8.66 -26.80
CA TYR A 157 -3.69 7.90 -27.80
C TYR A 157 -5.19 8.23 -27.75
N ASP A 158 -5.79 8.22 -26.55
CA ASP A 158 -7.23 8.49 -26.37
C ASP A 158 -7.61 9.95 -26.70
N GLY A 159 -6.68 10.90 -26.51
CA GLY A 159 -6.92 12.32 -26.82
C GLY A 159 -6.70 12.68 -28.29
N LEU A 160 -5.77 12.00 -28.97
CA LEU A 160 -5.54 12.15 -30.41
C LEU A 160 -6.53 11.34 -31.25
N ASN A 161 -7.03 10.22 -30.72
CA ASN A 161 -8.02 9.36 -31.36
C ASN A 161 -9.23 9.13 -30.43
N PRO A 162 -10.18 10.07 -30.34
CA PRO A 162 -11.33 9.93 -29.45
C PRO A 162 -12.16 8.68 -29.80
N GLN A 163 -12.06 7.65 -28.96
CA GLN A 163 -12.78 6.38 -29.16
C GLN A 163 -14.20 6.44 -28.57
N PRO A 164 -15.22 5.89 -29.26
CA PRO A 164 -16.54 5.71 -28.67
C PRO A 164 -16.47 4.73 -27.49
N GLY A 165 -17.11 5.08 -26.37
CA GLY A 165 -17.17 4.22 -25.18
C GLY A 165 -16.00 4.36 -24.20
N LEU A 166 -15.15 5.39 -24.35
CA LEU A 166 -14.22 5.82 -23.30
C LEU A 166 -14.98 6.18 -22.01
N SER A 167 -14.41 5.82 -20.86
CA SER A 167 -14.98 6.18 -19.57
C SER A 167 -14.91 7.70 -19.35
N LYS A 168 -15.81 8.25 -18.51
CA LYS A 168 -15.75 9.68 -18.14
C LYS A 168 -14.39 10.06 -17.56
N HIS A 169 -13.79 9.15 -16.78
CA HIS A 169 -12.45 9.35 -16.24
C HIS A 169 -11.40 9.39 -17.36
N ALA A 170 -11.36 8.40 -18.26
CA ALA A 170 -10.41 8.36 -19.37
C ALA A 170 -10.48 9.63 -20.22
N GLN A 171 -11.70 10.11 -20.52
CA GLN A 171 -11.91 11.39 -21.21
C GLN A 171 -11.32 12.58 -20.45
N SER A 172 -11.46 12.61 -19.12
CA SER A 172 -10.94 13.71 -18.28
C SER A 172 -9.41 13.76 -18.20
N VAL A 173 -8.72 12.65 -18.47
CA VAL A 173 -7.25 12.56 -18.42
C VAL A 173 -6.61 12.43 -19.80
N ALA A 174 -7.41 12.45 -20.87
CA ALA A 174 -6.94 12.38 -22.24
C ALA A 174 -6.08 13.61 -22.59
N LEU A 175 -5.00 13.40 -23.34
CA LEU A 175 -4.06 14.43 -23.75
C LEU A 175 -4.21 14.67 -25.25
N THR A 176 -4.54 15.90 -25.64
CA THR A 176 -4.67 16.30 -27.06
C THR A 176 -3.34 16.70 -27.69
N LYS A 177 -2.27 16.78 -26.89
CA LYS A 177 -0.92 17.15 -27.34
C LYS A 177 0.13 16.46 -26.47
N MET A 178 1.23 16.07 -27.10
CA MET A 178 2.40 15.53 -26.41
C MET A 178 2.96 16.56 -25.41
N PRO A 179 3.12 16.20 -24.12
CA PRO A 179 3.81 17.05 -23.13
C PRO A 179 5.26 17.33 -23.57
N CYS A 180 5.84 18.43 -23.08
CA CYS A 180 7.26 18.69 -23.36
C CYS A 180 8.16 17.73 -22.56
N PRO A 181 9.45 17.56 -22.94
CA PRO A 181 10.34 16.61 -22.25
C PRO A 181 10.44 16.89 -20.75
N PHE A 182 10.54 18.16 -20.35
CA PHE A 182 10.60 18.56 -18.94
C PHE A 182 9.39 18.08 -18.13
N GLN A 183 8.18 18.09 -18.72
CA GLN A 183 6.99 17.57 -18.05
C GLN A 183 7.04 16.06 -17.90
N VAL A 184 7.49 15.34 -18.93
CA VAL A 184 7.60 13.87 -18.90
C VAL A 184 8.63 13.40 -17.88
N PHE A 185 9.83 14.00 -17.86
CA PHE A 185 10.84 13.67 -16.86
C PHE A 185 10.40 14.06 -15.44
N ALA A 186 9.84 15.25 -15.25
CA ALA A 186 9.42 15.69 -13.92
C ALA A 186 8.24 14.87 -13.37
N HIS A 187 7.33 14.41 -14.23
CA HIS A 187 6.26 13.48 -13.85
C HIS A 187 6.81 12.08 -13.54
N SER A 188 7.65 11.54 -14.42
CA SER A 188 8.26 10.20 -14.28
C SER A 188 9.03 10.09 -12.96
N PHE A 189 9.92 11.05 -12.71
CA PHE A 189 10.80 11.10 -11.54
C PHE A 189 10.27 12.02 -10.43
N PHE A 190 8.96 12.24 -10.38
CA PHE A 190 8.36 13.07 -9.35
C PHE A 190 8.76 12.55 -7.95
N PRO A 191 9.49 13.35 -7.14
CA PRO A 191 10.28 12.87 -6.00
C PRO A 191 9.44 12.16 -4.92
N LEU A 192 8.16 12.52 -4.82
CA LEU A 192 7.27 12.01 -3.77
C LEU A 192 6.59 10.68 -4.14
N THR A 193 6.72 10.23 -5.40
CA THR A 193 5.97 9.06 -5.90
C THR A 193 6.78 8.08 -6.72
N PHE A 194 7.91 8.48 -7.29
CA PHE A 194 8.60 7.59 -8.25
C PHE A 194 9.19 6.33 -7.61
N LEU A 195 9.56 6.39 -6.31
CA LEU A 195 10.14 5.24 -5.61
C LEU A 195 9.12 4.11 -5.38
N ILE A 196 7.91 4.45 -4.92
CA ILE A 196 6.94 3.47 -4.38
C ILE A 196 5.48 3.73 -4.80
N GLY A 197 5.24 4.76 -5.61
CA GLY A 197 3.92 5.31 -5.87
C GLY A 197 3.47 6.29 -4.79
N PRO A 198 2.17 6.66 -4.77
CA PRO A 198 1.14 6.27 -5.72
C PRO A 198 1.32 6.82 -7.13
N HIS A 199 0.83 6.07 -8.12
CA HIS A 199 0.72 6.53 -9.50
C HIS A 199 -0.35 7.64 -9.63
N PHE A 200 -0.11 8.62 -10.49
CA PHE A 200 -1.09 9.65 -10.88
C PHE A 200 -0.89 10.06 -12.34
N SER A 201 -1.95 10.58 -12.99
CA SER A 201 -1.93 10.91 -14.42
C SER A 201 -1.09 12.15 -14.75
N MET A 202 -0.61 12.23 -15.99
CA MET A 202 0.08 13.41 -16.50
C MET A 202 -0.82 14.66 -16.48
N THR A 203 -2.12 14.52 -16.75
CA THR A 203 -3.06 15.65 -16.66
C THR A 203 -3.12 16.22 -15.24
N ARG A 204 -3.17 15.35 -14.23
CA ARG A 204 -3.11 15.77 -12.82
C ARG A 204 -1.80 16.49 -12.50
N TYR A 205 -0.68 16.00 -13.04
CA TYR A 205 0.61 16.68 -12.93
C TYR A 205 0.60 18.09 -13.53
N GLN A 206 0.06 18.24 -14.75
CA GLN A 206 -0.05 19.52 -15.44
C GLN A 206 -0.96 20.50 -14.68
N ASP A 207 -2.07 20.01 -14.14
CA ASP A 207 -3.01 20.79 -13.32
C ASP A 207 -2.37 21.27 -12.01
N PHE A 208 -1.55 20.42 -11.38
CA PHE A 208 -0.78 20.78 -10.19
C PHE A 208 0.22 21.90 -10.46
N VAL A 209 1.07 21.74 -11.49
CA VAL A 209 2.07 22.77 -11.84
C VAL A 209 1.42 24.05 -12.35
N ALA A 210 0.24 23.95 -12.96
CA ALA A 210 -0.57 25.10 -13.37
C ALA A 210 -1.28 25.81 -12.21
N GLY A 211 -1.22 25.27 -10.99
CA GLY A 211 -1.81 25.87 -9.80
C GLY A 211 -3.33 25.70 -9.70
N LYS A 212 -3.93 24.69 -10.36
CA LYS A 212 -5.40 24.47 -10.33
C LYS A 212 -5.93 23.91 -9.00
N PHE A 213 -5.06 23.42 -8.13
CA PHE A 213 -5.43 22.87 -6.81
C PHE A 213 -5.43 23.96 -5.72
N THR A 214 -6.31 24.95 -5.88
CA THR A 214 -6.54 26.05 -4.92
C THR A 214 -7.98 26.08 -4.45
N GLU A 215 -8.23 26.58 -3.23
CA GLU A 215 -9.59 26.85 -2.76
C GLU A 215 -10.05 28.19 -3.35
N LYS A 216 -11.20 28.22 -4.04
CA LYS A 216 -11.71 29.45 -4.69
C LYS A 216 -12.21 30.50 -3.70
N GLU A 217 -12.41 30.16 -2.42
CA GLU A 217 -12.77 31.10 -1.35
C GLU A 217 -12.20 30.59 -0.01
N SER A 218 -11.03 31.10 0.41
CA SER A 218 -10.53 30.83 1.77
C SER A 218 -11.22 31.76 2.77
N VAL A 219 -12.43 31.39 3.20
CA VAL A 219 -13.12 32.07 4.31
C VAL A 219 -12.45 31.66 5.63
N ASN A 220 -11.63 32.58 6.14
CA ASN A 220 -11.25 32.84 7.54
C ASN A 220 -11.09 31.67 8.53
N GLY A 221 -9.86 31.53 9.06
CA GLY A 221 -9.59 31.03 10.41
C GLY A 221 -8.76 29.74 10.48
N LEU A 222 -7.49 29.87 10.89
CA LEU A 222 -6.62 28.74 11.23
C LEU A 222 -7.25 27.92 12.38
N PRO A 223 -7.40 26.59 12.25
CA PRO A 223 -7.83 25.74 13.36
C PRO A 223 -6.73 25.58 14.41
N ASN A 224 -7.08 25.73 15.70
CA ASN A 224 -6.16 25.62 16.84
C ASN A 224 -5.53 24.22 16.96
N CYS A 225 -4.23 24.13 16.64
CA CYS A 225 -3.40 22.92 16.68
C CYS A 225 -2.59 22.74 17.97
N VAL A 226 -2.52 23.78 18.80
CA VAL A 226 -1.74 23.81 20.04
C VAL A 226 -2.40 22.95 21.12
N LYS A 227 -3.73 23.08 21.28
CA LYS A 227 -4.47 22.31 22.29
C LYS A 227 -4.35 20.78 22.08
N PRO A 228 -4.58 20.22 20.87
CA PRO A 228 -4.39 18.79 20.63
C PRO A 228 -2.93 18.30 20.79
N ALA A 229 -1.94 19.14 20.45
CA ALA A 229 -0.52 18.79 20.58
C ALA A 229 -0.11 18.70 22.07
N ILE A 230 -0.48 19.69 22.88
CA ILE A 230 -0.22 19.70 24.32
C ILE A 230 -0.95 18.55 25.01
N THR A 231 -2.22 18.29 24.67
CA THR A 231 -2.99 17.18 25.25
C THR A 231 -2.36 15.82 24.95
N ARG A 232 -1.78 15.63 23.75
CA ARG A 232 -1.11 14.37 23.38
C ARG A 232 0.25 14.19 24.02
N SER A 233 1.05 15.26 24.14
CA SER A 233 2.33 15.20 24.86
C SER A 233 2.13 14.93 26.34
N LEU A 234 1.15 15.57 26.99
CA LEU A 234 0.80 15.30 28.38
C LEU A 234 0.35 13.85 28.59
N LEU A 235 -0.49 13.32 27.68
CA LEU A 235 -0.90 11.91 27.73
C LEU A 235 0.31 10.96 27.67
N GLY A 236 1.28 11.25 26.79
CA GLY A 236 2.53 10.50 26.66
C GLY A 236 3.37 10.50 27.93
N PHE A 237 3.53 11.65 28.59
CA PHE A 237 4.24 11.77 29.87
C PHE A 237 3.49 11.07 31.01
N THR A 238 2.16 11.12 31.03
CA THR A 238 1.35 10.38 32.01
C THR A 238 1.52 8.86 31.86
N TYR A 239 1.54 8.34 30.63
CA TYR A 239 1.81 6.91 30.40
C TYR A 239 3.23 6.49 30.81
N LEU A 240 4.22 7.34 30.55
CA LEU A 240 5.60 7.16 31.02
C LEU A 240 5.70 7.14 32.56
N GLY A 241 5.02 8.06 33.23
CA GLY A 241 4.96 8.11 34.69
C GLY A 241 4.27 6.89 35.30
N ILE A 242 3.14 6.45 34.74
CA ILE A 242 2.43 5.24 35.18
C ILE A 242 3.31 4.00 34.98
N TYR A 243 4.01 3.88 33.85
CA TYR A 243 4.95 2.77 33.63
C TYR A 243 6.07 2.77 34.68
N GLN A 244 6.69 3.92 34.95
CA GLN A 244 7.80 3.98 35.90
C GLN A 244 7.35 3.62 37.32
N LEU A 245 6.17 4.09 37.73
CA LEU A 245 5.58 3.73 39.03
C LEU A 245 5.25 2.23 39.13
N VAL A 246 4.71 1.64 38.07
CA VAL A 246 4.42 0.19 38.06
C VAL A 246 5.69 -0.64 38.01
N ASN A 247 6.74 -0.22 37.29
CA ASN A 247 8.01 -0.93 37.22
C ASN A 247 8.73 -0.94 38.58
N ILE A 248 8.64 0.14 39.36
CA ILE A 248 9.19 0.20 40.72
C ILE A 248 8.58 -0.87 41.64
N ILE A 249 7.30 -1.21 41.45
CA ILE A 249 6.57 -2.15 42.30
C ILE A 249 6.60 -3.58 41.74
N TYR A 250 6.45 -3.72 40.42
CA TYR A 250 6.44 -4.98 39.68
C TYR A 250 7.42 -4.86 38.52
N SER A 251 8.70 -5.01 38.82
CA SER A 251 9.77 -4.95 37.82
C SER A 251 9.79 -6.20 36.94
N ASP A 252 10.54 -6.17 35.84
CA ASP A 252 10.73 -7.38 35.01
C ASP A 252 11.38 -8.51 35.83
N GLU A 253 12.28 -8.15 36.75
CA GLU A 253 12.93 -9.09 37.68
C GLU A 253 11.94 -9.67 38.69
N TYR A 254 10.98 -8.87 39.17
CA TYR A 254 9.91 -9.35 40.03
C TYR A 254 9.08 -10.45 39.34
N MET A 255 8.78 -10.29 38.05
CA MET A 255 7.96 -11.24 37.28
C MET A 255 8.61 -12.60 37.07
N VAL A 256 9.94 -12.68 37.22
CA VAL A 256 10.72 -13.94 37.14
C VAL A 256 11.25 -14.37 38.49
N SER A 257 10.88 -13.67 39.57
CA SER A 257 11.32 -13.99 40.92
C SER A 257 10.49 -15.14 41.52
N ASP A 258 11.11 -15.87 42.44
CA ASP A 258 10.43 -16.89 43.23
C ASP A 258 9.22 -16.29 43.99
N GLU A 259 9.32 -15.04 44.44
CA GLU A 259 8.25 -14.34 45.14
C GLU A 259 6.97 -14.21 44.28
N TYR A 260 7.11 -13.94 42.98
CA TYR A 260 5.98 -13.93 42.06
C TYR A 260 5.47 -15.35 41.77
N MET A 261 6.37 -16.32 41.57
CA MET A 261 6.00 -17.69 41.21
C MET A 261 5.21 -18.41 42.31
N TYR A 262 5.54 -18.16 43.57
CA TYR A 262 4.86 -18.75 44.74
C TYR A 262 3.66 -17.93 45.24
N ALA A 263 3.33 -16.79 44.61
CA ALA A 263 2.17 -15.98 45.00
C ALA A 263 0.82 -16.67 44.67
N PRO A 264 -0.26 -16.37 45.42
CA PRO A 264 -1.61 -16.88 45.12
C PRO A 264 -2.05 -16.55 43.69
N PHE A 265 -2.81 -17.45 43.05
CA PHE A 265 -3.22 -17.32 41.65
C PHE A 265 -3.89 -15.98 41.30
N TRP A 266 -4.74 -15.46 42.19
CA TRP A 266 -5.39 -14.17 41.99
C TRP A 266 -4.39 -13.00 41.96
N LYS A 267 -3.38 -13.02 42.82
CA LYS A 267 -2.31 -12.02 42.88
C LYS A 267 -1.42 -12.12 41.64
N ARG A 268 -1.05 -13.33 41.21
CA ARG A 268 -0.29 -13.55 39.96
C ARG A 268 -1.04 -13.05 38.73
N SER A 269 -2.34 -13.31 38.64
CA SER A 269 -3.19 -12.90 37.51
C SER A 269 -3.41 -11.38 37.50
N PHE A 270 -3.62 -10.77 38.66
CA PHE A 270 -3.73 -9.33 38.80
C PHE A 270 -2.43 -8.61 38.44
N VAL A 271 -1.30 -9.06 39.00
CA VAL A 271 0.03 -8.51 38.72
C VAL A 271 0.41 -8.72 37.26
N LEU A 272 0.12 -9.89 36.65
CA LEU A 272 0.35 -10.12 35.23
C LEU A 272 -0.51 -9.22 34.34
N GLY A 273 -1.75 -8.93 34.73
CA GLY A 273 -2.63 -8.01 34.00
C GLY A 273 -2.18 -6.55 34.11
N VAL A 274 -1.69 -6.12 35.27
CA VAL A 274 -1.16 -4.78 35.52
C VAL A 274 0.21 -4.61 34.86
N TRP A 275 1.12 -5.57 35.05
CA TRP A 275 2.43 -5.64 34.41
C TRP A 275 2.31 -5.80 32.89
N GLY A 276 1.40 -6.62 32.38
CA GLY A 276 1.20 -6.80 30.94
C GLY A 276 0.71 -5.53 30.24
N ARG A 277 -0.19 -4.77 30.89
CA ARG A 277 -0.62 -3.45 30.38
C ARG A 277 0.47 -2.38 30.51
N SER A 278 1.25 -2.38 31.61
CA SER A 278 2.36 -1.42 31.76
C SER A 278 3.55 -1.76 30.86
N ALA A 279 3.84 -3.04 30.62
CA ALA A 279 4.82 -3.53 29.67
C ALA A 279 4.39 -3.21 28.23
N PHE A 280 3.09 -3.27 27.92
CA PHE A 280 2.59 -2.73 26.65
C PHE A 280 2.94 -1.23 26.50
N TYR A 281 2.81 -0.43 27.57
CA TYR A 281 3.27 0.97 27.56
C TYR A 281 4.80 1.09 27.49
N LYS A 282 5.58 0.19 28.12
CA LYS A 282 7.04 0.08 27.94
C LYS A 282 7.44 -0.18 26.50
N TYR A 283 6.71 -1.03 25.78
CA TYR A 283 6.98 -1.34 24.37
C TYR A 283 6.48 -0.24 23.44
N MET A 284 5.33 0.39 23.70
CA MET A 284 4.93 1.59 22.98
C MET A 284 5.93 2.74 23.20
N VAL A 285 6.43 2.90 24.42
CA VAL A 285 7.42 3.90 24.79
C VAL A 285 8.82 3.51 24.36
N ARG A 286 9.21 2.23 24.28
CA ARG A 286 10.46 1.78 23.63
C ARG A 286 10.37 1.90 22.12
N VAL A 287 9.21 1.67 21.50
CA VAL A 287 9.01 2.01 20.08
C VAL A 287 9.08 3.52 19.91
N LEU A 288 8.52 4.32 20.82
CA LEU A 288 8.70 5.78 20.86
C LEU A 288 10.13 6.20 21.24
N ALA A 289 10.87 5.44 22.05
CA ALA A 289 12.20 5.77 22.58
C ALA A 289 13.31 5.30 21.66
N SER A 290 13.11 4.20 20.94
CA SER A 290 13.85 3.75 19.76
C SER A 290 13.49 4.65 18.58
N SER A 291 12.23 5.11 18.47
CA SER A 291 11.89 6.22 17.58
C SER A 291 12.52 7.51 18.06
N ILE A 292 12.78 7.72 19.37
CA ILE A 292 13.50 8.86 19.95
C ILE A 292 15.01 8.64 19.93
N CYS A 293 15.57 7.45 19.74
CA CYS A 293 17.01 7.23 19.48
C CYS A 293 17.27 7.36 17.97
N PHE A 294 16.36 6.84 17.15
CA PHE A 294 16.22 7.20 15.74
C PHE A 294 15.98 8.70 15.63
N ALA A 295 15.18 9.29 16.52
CA ALA A 295 15.07 10.73 16.66
C ALA A 295 16.39 11.30 17.19
N ILE A 296 17.07 10.90 18.25
CA ILE A 296 18.24 11.61 18.83
C ILE A 296 19.40 11.73 17.82
N PHE A 297 19.53 10.81 16.86
CA PHE A 297 20.46 10.93 15.73
C PHE A 297 19.88 11.59 14.45
N VAL A 298 18.54 11.70 14.30
CA VAL A 298 17.80 12.37 13.19
C VAL A 298 17.04 13.65 13.65
N VAL A 299 17.09 14.03 14.92
CA VAL A 299 16.32 15.07 15.66
C VAL A 299 16.80 16.47 15.48
N PRO A 300 18.08 16.71 15.17
CA PRO A 300 18.44 18.01 14.64
C PRO A 300 17.56 18.36 13.42
N LEU A 301 17.06 17.35 12.66
CA LEU A 301 16.05 17.53 11.62
C LEU A 301 14.60 17.37 12.13
N SER A 302 14.24 16.43 13.02
CA SER A 302 12.82 16.22 13.37
C SER A 302 12.21 17.19 14.41
N ILE A 303 13.00 17.75 15.34
CA ILE A 303 12.55 18.87 16.20
C ILE A 303 12.58 20.17 15.41
N SER A 304 13.60 20.39 14.57
CA SER A 304 13.59 21.49 13.58
C SER A 304 12.46 21.34 12.57
N PHE A 305 11.99 20.13 12.25
CA PHE A 305 10.87 19.80 11.35
C PHE A 305 9.51 20.06 11.97
N ILE A 306 9.32 19.69 13.25
CA ILE A 306 8.13 20.06 14.01
C ILE A 306 8.10 21.59 14.18
N CYS A 307 9.24 22.20 14.55
CA CYS A 307 9.37 23.65 14.60
C CYS A 307 9.20 24.31 13.22
N LEU A 308 9.68 23.72 12.12
CA LEU A 308 9.46 24.20 10.75
C LEU A 308 7.97 24.13 10.37
N LEU A 309 7.30 23.01 10.66
CA LEU A 309 5.87 22.85 10.39
C LEU A 309 5.03 23.86 11.20
N PHE A 310 5.48 24.23 12.39
CA PHE A 310 4.88 25.31 13.19
C PHE A 310 5.28 26.72 12.73
N HIS A 311 6.48 26.92 12.18
CA HIS A 311 6.96 28.21 11.65
C HIS A 311 6.36 28.52 10.26
N PHE A 312 6.12 27.49 9.44
CA PHE A 312 5.52 27.59 8.10
C PHE A 312 3.97 27.54 8.11
N GLN A 313 3.35 27.79 9.26
CA GLN A 313 1.89 27.86 9.41
C GLN A 313 1.27 29.12 8.77
N GLU A 314 2.09 30.04 8.25
CA GLU A 314 1.61 31.09 7.37
C GLU A 314 1.06 30.47 6.08
N SER A 315 -0.26 30.48 5.96
CA SER A 315 -0.96 30.13 4.75
C SER A 315 -0.42 30.99 3.60
N VAL A 316 0.28 30.37 2.65
CA VAL A 316 0.44 30.98 1.32
C VAL A 316 -0.98 31.22 0.79
N ASN A 317 -1.32 32.48 0.53
CA ASN A 317 -2.67 32.94 0.21
C ASN A 317 -3.35 32.01 -0.82
N GLY A 318 -4.53 31.45 -0.47
CA GLY A 318 -5.36 30.61 -1.35
C GLY A 318 -5.05 29.10 -1.37
N LEU A 319 -4.06 28.61 -0.61
CA LEU A 319 -3.78 27.16 -0.53
C LEU A 319 -4.56 26.46 0.60
N PRO A 320 -5.17 25.29 0.34
CA PRO A 320 -5.86 24.48 1.35
C PRO A 320 -4.94 24.07 2.52
N ASN A 321 -5.47 24.00 3.75
CA ASN A 321 -4.72 23.53 4.91
C ASN A 321 -4.44 22.01 4.80
N CYS A 322 -3.17 21.67 4.59
CA CYS A 322 -2.70 20.31 4.34
C CYS A 322 -1.95 19.68 5.52
N VAL A 323 -1.56 20.47 6.53
CA VAL A 323 -0.63 20.03 7.59
C VAL A 323 -1.25 18.95 8.48
N LYS A 324 -2.46 19.19 8.98
CA LYS A 324 -3.15 18.21 9.84
C LYS A 324 -3.44 16.88 9.11
N PRO A 325 -3.99 16.89 7.88
CA PRO A 325 -4.15 15.68 7.08
C PRO A 325 -2.83 14.94 6.80
N ALA A 326 -1.76 15.68 6.47
CA ALA A 326 -0.44 15.10 6.24
C ALA A 326 0.09 14.39 7.48
N ILE A 327 0.16 15.08 8.62
CA ILE A 327 0.63 14.51 9.91
C ILE A 327 -0.20 13.28 10.28
N THR A 328 -1.52 13.33 10.07
CA THR A 328 -2.41 12.19 10.39
C THR A 328 -2.03 10.97 9.55
N ARG A 329 -1.81 11.14 8.25
CA ARG A 329 -1.36 10.04 7.37
C ARG A 329 0.04 9.54 7.75
N SER A 330 0.98 10.43 8.06
CA SER A 330 2.33 10.05 8.51
C SER A 330 2.31 9.22 9.80
N LEU A 331 1.55 9.67 10.81
CA LEU A 331 1.43 8.97 12.09
C LEU A 331 0.81 7.57 11.93
N LEU A 332 -0.20 7.45 11.05
CA LEU A 332 -0.73 6.15 10.67
C LEU A 332 0.36 5.30 9.99
N GLY A 333 1.14 5.85 9.07
CA GLY A 333 2.27 5.15 8.44
C GLY A 333 3.25 4.56 9.46
N PHE A 334 3.71 5.35 10.43
CA PHE A 334 4.56 4.87 11.52
C PHE A 334 3.89 3.83 12.41
N THR A 335 2.59 3.97 12.66
CA THR A 335 1.82 2.98 13.45
C THR A 335 1.80 1.62 12.75
N TYR A 336 1.50 1.59 11.46
CA TYR A 336 1.50 0.35 10.66
C TYR A 336 2.90 -0.24 10.52
N LEU A 337 3.94 0.59 10.42
CA LEU A 337 5.33 0.14 10.39
C LEU A 337 5.72 -0.53 11.72
N GLY A 338 5.33 0.06 12.85
CA GLY A 338 5.57 -0.53 14.17
C GLY A 338 4.85 -1.86 14.34
N ILE A 339 3.59 -1.96 13.92
CA ILE A 339 2.84 -3.23 13.96
C ILE A 339 3.50 -4.29 13.07
N TYR A 340 3.90 -3.92 11.84
CA TYR A 340 4.62 -4.81 10.95
C TYR A 340 5.90 -5.35 11.61
N GLN A 341 6.72 -4.48 12.21
CA GLN A 341 7.97 -4.89 12.83
C GLN A 341 7.72 -5.85 14.02
N LEU A 342 6.72 -5.56 14.86
CA LEU A 342 6.35 -6.43 15.96
C LEU A 342 5.90 -7.82 15.49
N VAL A 343 5.07 -7.88 14.44
CA VAL A 343 4.65 -9.16 13.86
C VAL A 343 5.84 -9.88 13.26
N ASN A 344 6.72 -9.19 12.52
CA ASN A 344 7.89 -9.80 11.87
C ASN A 344 8.89 -10.40 12.88
N ILE A 345 9.00 -9.84 14.09
CA ILE A 345 9.83 -10.40 15.17
C ILE A 345 9.25 -11.73 15.70
N ILE A 346 7.93 -11.87 15.71
CA ILE A 346 7.24 -13.04 16.31
C ILE A 346 6.96 -14.12 15.25
N TYR A 347 6.46 -13.70 14.10
CA TYR A 347 6.04 -14.54 12.97
C TYR A 347 6.74 -14.01 11.72
N SER A 348 8.03 -14.29 11.59
CA SER A 348 8.81 -13.95 10.41
C SER A 348 8.45 -14.85 9.22
N ASP A 349 8.93 -14.50 8.03
CA ASP A 349 8.78 -15.34 6.85
C ASP A 349 9.44 -16.73 7.05
N GLU A 350 10.55 -16.79 7.80
CA GLU A 350 11.21 -18.04 8.20
C GLU A 350 10.35 -18.89 9.14
N TYR A 351 9.64 -18.25 10.08
CA TYR A 351 8.68 -18.96 10.94
C TYR A 351 7.61 -19.65 10.12
N MET A 352 7.06 -18.98 9.10
CA MET A 352 5.97 -19.51 8.28
C MET A 352 6.37 -20.75 7.46
N VAL A 353 7.67 -20.92 7.20
CA VAL A 353 8.20 -22.11 6.51
C VAL A 353 8.85 -23.10 7.47
N SER A 354 8.79 -22.88 8.78
CA SER A 354 9.40 -23.76 9.78
C SER A 354 8.56 -25.01 10.06
N ASP A 355 9.23 -26.03 10.60
CA ASP A 355 8.55 -27.23 11.10
C ASP A 355 7.64 -26.90 12.30
N GLU A 356 8.02 -25.91 13.13
CA GLU A 356 7.20 -25.46 14.25
C GLU A 356 5.83 -24.96 13.79
N TYR A 357 5.79 -24.14 12.73
CA TYR A 357 4.53 -23.71 12.13
C TYR A 357 3.79 -24.90 11.50
N MET A 358 4.49 -25.77 10.77
CA MET A 358 3.88 -26.90 10.08
C MET A 358 3.17 -27.87 11.02
N TYR A 359 3.75 -28.18 12.17
CA TYR A 359 3.22 -29.13 13.16
C TYR A 359 2.35 -28.48 14.24
N ALA A 360 2.19 -27.14 14.23
CA ALA A 360 1.29 -26.47 15.15
C ALA A 360 -0.19 -26.93 14.97
N PRO A 361 -1.01 -26.88 16.05
CA PRO A 361 -2.43 -27.15 15.96
C PRO A 361 -3.12 -26.29 14.88
N PHE A 362 -4.11 -26.84 14.18
CA PHE A 362 -4.74 -26.18 13.02
C PHE A 362 -5.29 -24.78 13.34
N TRP A 363 -5.85 -24.56 14.53
CA TRP A 363 -6.33 -23.24 14.95
C TRP A 363 -5.17 -22.24 15.09
N LYS A 364 -4.01 -22.65 15.62
CA LYS A 364 -2.80 -21.81 15.75
C LYS A 364 -2.26 -21.48 14.36
N ARG A 365 -2.19 -22.48 13.46
CA ARG A 365 -1.79 -22.27 12.05
C ARG A 365 -2.68 -21.27 11.34
N SER A 366 -4.00 -21.37 11.53
CA SER A 366 -5.00 -20.45 10.95
C SER A 366 -4.88 -19.04 11.49
N PHE A 367 -4.72 -18.90 12.81
CA PHE A 367 -4.57 -17.59 13.45
C PHE A 367 -3.28 -16.90 13.01
N VAL A 368 -2.15 -17.61 13.09
CA VAL A 368 -0.84 -17.09 12.66
C VAL A 368 -0.86 -16.72 11.17
N LEU A 369 -1.42 -17.58 10.31
CA LEU A 369 -1.55 -17.30 8.89
C LEU A 369 -2.30 -15.99 8.63
N GLY A 370 -3.39 -15.74 9.35
CA GLY A 370 -4.13 -14.49 9.23
C GLY A 370 -3.36 -13.27 9.77
N VAL A 371 -2.68 -13.39 10.91
CA VAL A 371 -1.85 -12.30 11.46
C VAL A 371 -0.71 -11.94 10.51
N TRP A 372 0.07 -12.93 10.10
CA TRP A 372 1.20 -12.77 9.18
C TRP A 372 0.74 -12.32 7.79
N GLY A 373 -0.35 -12.88 7.29
CA GLY A 373 -0.97 -12.48 6.04
C GLY A 373 -1.33 -11.00 6.00
N ARG A 374 -1.85 -10.45 7.10
CA ARG A 374 -2.13 -9.01 7.20
C ARG A 374 -0.86 -8.18 7.32
N SER A 375 0.13 -8.62 8.10
CA SER A 375 1.39 -7.89 8.23
C SER A 375 2.15 -7.78 6.91
N ALA A 376 2.03 -8.78 6.01
CA ALA A 376 2.57 -8.72 4.66
C ALA A 376 2.04 -7.52 3.84
N PHE A 377 0.83 -7.00 4.12
CA PHE A 377 0.32 -5.75 3.53
C PHE A 377 0.82 -4.51 4.28
N TYR A 378 0.99 -4.59 5.60
CA TYR A 378 1.37 -3.45 6.43
C TYR A 378 2.74 -2.86 6.06
N LYS A 379 3.69 -3.66 5.58
CA LYS A 379 4.95 -3.14 5.04
C LYS A 379 4.75 -2.20 3.85
N TYR A 380 3.78 -2.46 2.97
CA TYR A 380 3.47 -1.55 1.86
C TYR A 380 2.61 -0.37 2.31
N ILE A 381 1.55 -0.65 3.09
CA ILE A 381 0.63 0.37 3.61
C ILE A 381 1.40 1.44 4.40
N SER A 382 2.35 1.03 5.25
CA SER A 382 3.14 1.97 6.05
C SER A 382 3.93 2.96 5.20
N VAL A 383 4.70 2.47 4.23
CA VAL A 383 5.53 3.33 3.39
C VAL A 383 4.65 4.19 2.46
N TRP A 384 3.53 3.67 1.96
CA TRP A 384 2.56 4.48 1.20
C TRP A 384 1.91 5.58 2.04
N LEU A 385 1.51 5.32 3.28
CA LEU A 385 0.94 6.34 4.17
C LEU A 385 1.98 7.43 4.51
N LEU A 386 3.24 7.05 4.68
CA LEU A 386 4.34 8.00 4.85
C LEU A 386 4.53 8.85 3.57
N GLY A 387 4.49 8.25 2.38
CA GLY A 387 4.54 8.98 1.12
C GLY A 387 3.32 9.89 0.89
N GLU A 388 2.12 9.41 1.18
CA GLU A 388 0.87 10.17 1.12
C GLU A 388 0.95 11.44 1.96
N GLY A 389 1.54 11.39 3.16
CA GLY A 389 1.77 12.57 3.99
C GLY A 389 2.60 13.65 3.28
N ALA A 390 3.70 13.26 2.62
CA ALA A 390 4.52 14.20 1.84
C ALA A 390 3.77 14.79 0.63
N ILE A 391 3.00 13.95 -0.08
CA ILE A 391 2.22 14.36 -1.25
C ILE A 391 1.10 15.32 -0.85
N ILE A 392 0.44 15.08 0.30
CA ILE A 392 -0.55 16.01 0.86
C ILE A 392 0.09 17.37 1.14
N LEU A 393 1.29 17.40 1.76
CA LEU A 393 2.00 18.67 2.00
C LEU A 393 2.29 19.43 0.70
N SER A 394 2.64 18.73 -0.38
CA SER A 394 2.90 19.38 -1.68
C SER A 394 1.66 20.07 -2.26
N GLY A 395 0.45 19.65 -1.87
CA GLY A 395 -0.81 20.10 -2.47
C GLY A 395 -1.34 19.16 -3.58
N LEU A 396 -0.51 18.26 -4.12
CA LEU A 396 -0.87 17.39 -5.25
C LEU A 396 -2.05 16.44 -4.93
N SER A 397 -2.27 16.05 -3.67
CA SER A 397 -3.39 15.16 -3.28
C SER A 397 -4.75 15.85 -3.12
N TYR A 398 -4.82 17.17 -3.31
CA TYR A 398 -6.08 17.91 -3.17
C TYR A 398 -7.10 17.48 -4.23
N ASN A 399 -8.34 17.25 -3.81
CA ASN A 399 -9.39 16.71 -4.67
C ASN A 399 -10.75 17.39 -4.43
N GLY A 400 -10.71 18.71 -4.21
CA GLY A 400 -11.91 19.51 -3.95
C GLY A 400 -12.33 19.50 -2.49
N VAL A 401 -13.61 19.77 -2.26
CA VAL A 401 -14.23 19.92 -0.93
C VAL A 401 -15.38 18.93 -0.82
N SER A 402 -15.53 18.29 0.35
CA SER A 402 -16.66 17.40 0.63
C SER A 402 -17.95 18.18 0.82
N ASP A 403 -19.09 17.47 0.80
CA ASP A 403 -20.42 18.03 1.13
C ASP A 403 -20.45 18.71 2.51
N SER A 404 -19.56 18.29 3.42
CA SER A 404 -19.40 18.87 4.76
C SER A 404 -18.48 20.09 4.80
N GLY A 405 -18.07 20.64 3.65
CA GLY A 405 -17.17 21.80 3.57
C GLY A 405 -15.71 21.52 3.91
N LYS A 406 -15.25 20.26 3.94
CA LYS A 406 -13.86 19.91 4.28
C LYS A 406 -13.03 19.60 3.04
N SER A 407 -11.83 20.16 2.95
CA SER A 407 -10.86 19.85 1.89
C SER A 407 -10.57 18.35 1.82
N LEU A 408 -10.71 17.77 0.63
CA LEU A 408 -10.45 16.36 0.36
C LEU A 408 -8.99 16.17 -0.07
N TRP A 409 -8.31 15.24 0.60
CA TRP A 409 -6.88 14.94 0.42
C TRP A 409 -6.64 13.51 -0.09
N ASN A 410 -7.56 13.01 -0.91
CA ASN A 410 -7.58 11.62 -1.38
C ASN A 410 -7.24 11.47 -2.87
N GLY A 411 -6.84 12.55 -3.56
CA GLY A 411 -6.56 12.51 -5.00
C GLY A 411 -5.35 11.66 -5.38
N CYS A 412 -4.48 11.36 -4.43
CA CYS A 412 -3.38 10.42 -4.55
C CYS A 412 -3.43 9.35 -3.44
N ALA A 413 -4.59 9.01 -2.88
CA ALA A 413 -4.66 7.96 -1.86
C ALA A 413 -4.43 6.58 -2.51
N ASN A 414 -3.48 5.80 -1.99
CA ASN A 414 -3.22 4.44 -2.46
C ASN A 414 -3.84 3.36 -1.57
N VAL A 415 -4.28 3.73 -0.36
CA VAL A 415 -4.93 2.82 0.58
C VAL A 415 -6.15 3.44 1.26
N SER A 416 -7.21 2.64 1.35
CA SER A 416 -8.41 2.93 2.14
C SER A 416 -8.43 2.08 3.41
N LEU A 417 -7.90 2.63 4.51
CA LEU A 417 -7.73 1.88 5.76
C LEU A 417 -9.05 1.39 6.36
N SER A 418 -10.12 2.18 6.29
CA SER A 418 -11.42 1.79 6.85
C SER A 418 -12.00 0.58 6.11
N VAL A 419 -11.88 0.54 4.79
CA VAL A 419 -12.36 -0.58 3.97
C VAL A 419 -11.46 -1.80 4.15
N PHE A 420 -10.14 -1.61 4.20
CA PHE A 420 -9.16 -2.68 4.41
C PHE A 420 -9.34 -3.35 5.78
N GLU A 421 -9.42 -2.56 6.86
CA GLU A 421 -9.64 -3.07 8.22
C GLU A 421 -11.04 -3.64 8.42
N GLY A 422 -12.05 -3.05 7.77
CA GLY A 422 -13.43 -3.50 7.79
C GLY A 422 -13.78 -4.61 6.80
N ALA A 423 -12.80 -5.17 6.06
CA ALA A 423 -13.06 -6.10 4.98
C ALA A 423 -13.75 -7.38 5.45
N THR A 424 -14.90 -7.69 4.84
CA THR A 424 -15.73 -8.90 5.00
C THR A 424 -15.88 -9.68 3.69
N LYS A 425 -15.29 -9.17 2.61
CA LYS A 425 -15.25 -9.72 1.27
C LYS A 425 -13.86 -9.52 0.68
N PHE A 426 -13.45 -10.36 -0.26
CA PHE A 426 -12.17 -10.19 -0.95
C PHE A 426 -12.17 -9.01 -1.92
N THR A 427 -13.33 -8.66 -2.51
CA THR A 427 -13.44 -7.42 -3.28
C THR A 427 -13.09 -6.18 -2.46
N HIS A 428 -13.38 -6.16 -1.14
CA HIS A 428 -13.00 -5.03 -0.29
C HIS A 428 -11.47 -4.86 -0.20
N TYR A 429 -10.69 -5.95 -0.21
CA TYR A 429 -9.23 -5.85 -0.22
C TYR A 429 -8.72 -5.29 -1.55
N VAL A 430 -9.24 -5.78 -2.67
CA VAL A 430 -8.92 -5.26 -4.01
C VAL A 430 -9.27 -3.77 -4.12
N ASP A 431 -10.45 -3.37 -3.64
CA ASP A 431 -10.89 -1.97 -3.72
C ASP A 431 -10.12 -1.02 -2.78
N SER A 432 -9.46 -1.54 -1.75
CA SER A 432 -8.83 -0.74 -0.69
C SER A 432 -7.30 -0.71 -0.72
N PHE A 433 -6.65 -1.67 -1.37
CA PHE A 433 -5.20 -1.77 -1.42
C PHE A 433 -4.70 -1.46 -2.84
N ASN A 434 -3.66 -0.63 -2.94
CA ASN A 434 -3.05 -0.23 -4.20
C ASN A 434 -4.03 0.42 -5.20
N ILE A 435 -4.88 1.31 -4.68
CA ILE A 435 -6.05 1.90 -5.37
C ILE A 435 -5.68 2.47 -6.75
N ASN A 436 -4.59 3.23 -6.84
CA ASN A 436 -4.22 3.87 -8.10
C ASN A 436 -3.72 2.87 -9.14
N THR A 437 -3.11 1.76 -8.70
CA THR A 437 -2.72 0.67 -9.59
C THR A 437 -3.93 -0.08 -10.10
N ASN A 438 -4.89 -0.41 -9.22
CA ASN A 438 -6.11 -1.10 -9.64
C ASN A 438 -6.92 -0.24 -10.62
N HIS A 439 -7.00 1.06 -10.36
CA HIS A 439 -7.62 2.01 -11.29
C HIS A 439 -6.85 2.09 -12.62
N TRP A 440 -5.52 2.14 -12.58
CA TRP A 440 -4.67 2.15 -13.79
C TRP A 440 -4.87 0.87 -14.61
N VAL A 441 -4.86 -0.31 -13.99
CA VAL A 441 -5.09 -1.60 -14.67
C VAL A 441 -6.50 -1.65 -15.27
N LEU A 442 -7.51 -1.17 -14.54
CA LEU A 442 -8.90 -1.14 -15.00
C LEU A 442 -9.04 -0.34 -16.30
N GLU A 443 -8.53 0.90 -16.32
CA GLU A 443 -8.67 1.79 -17.48
C GLU A 443 -7.73 1.39 -18.63
N ASN A 444 -6.48 1.08 -18.34
CA ASN A 444 -5.44 0.90 -19.35
C ASN A 444 -5.30 -0.54 -19.87
N ILE A 445 -5.85 -1.52 -19.16
CA ILE A 445 -5.71 -2.94 -19.54
C ILE A 445 -7.07 -3.60 -19.64
N TYR A 446 -7.81 -3.72 -18.53
CA TYR A 446 -9.07 -4.48 -18.50
C TYR A 446 -10.09 -3.97 -19.52
N LYS A 447 -10.33 -2.64 -19.55
CA LYS A 447 -11.30 -2.05 -20.49
C LYS A 447 -10.84 -2.10 -21.95
N ARG A 448 -9.53 -2.22 -22.20
CA ARG A 448 -8.98 -2.39 -23.55
C ARG A 448 -9.12 -3.82 -24.04
N LEU A 449 -9.15 -4.81 -23.15
CA LEU A 449 -9.43 -6.22 -23.45
C LEU A 449 -10.91 -6.53 -23.76
N LYS A 450 -11.76 -5.52 -23.98
CA LYS A 450 -13.17 -5.71 -24.36
C LYS A 450 -13.33 -6.51 -25.66
N PHE A 451 -12.36 -6.44 -26.57
CA PHE A 451 -12.40 -7.19 -27.85
C PHE A 451 -12.44 -8.71 -27.65
N LEU A 452 -12.03 -9.23 -26.48
CA LEU A 452 -12.10 -10.66 -26.17
C LEU A 452 -13.55 -11.17 -25.96
N GLY A 453 -14.53 -10.28 -25.80
CA GLY A 453 -15.95 -10.62 -25.67
C GLY A 453 -16.34 -11.41 -24.41
N ASN A 454 -15.38 -11.76 -23.53
CA ASN A 454 -15.62 -12.58 -22.34
C ASN A 454 -14.96 -11.97 -21.10
N ARG A 455 -15.77 -11.60 -20.11
CA ARG A 455 -15.32 -10.96 -18.86
C ARG A 455 -14.37 -11.83 -18.03
N LEU A 456 -14.55 -13.15 -18.04
CA LEU A 456 -13.68 -14.08 -17.31
C LEU A 456 -12.31 -14.15 -17.96
N ILE A 457 -12.26 -14.23 -19.29
CA ILE A 457 -10.98 -14.23 -20.04
C ILE A 457 -10.27 -12.90 -19.84
N SER A 458 -10.98 -11.76 -19.95
CA SER A 458 -10.39 -10.44 -19.68
C SER A 458 -9.87 -10.32 -18.25
N GLN A 459 -10.59 -10.85 -17.25
CA GLN A 459 -10.15 -10.83 -15.85
C GLN A 459 -8.90 -11.72 -15.64
N ALA A 460 -8.90 -12.93 -16.20
CA ALA A 460 -7.76 -13.83 -16.12
C ALA A 460 -6.52 -13.25 -16.80
N ALA A 461 -6.67 -12.63 -17.98
CA ALA A 461 -5.59 -11.96 -18.69
C ALA A 461 -5.00 -10.79 -17.90
N VAL A 462 -5.84 -10.00 -17.22
CA VAL A 462 -5.37 -8.91 -16.35
C VAL A 462 -4.59 -9.41 -15.15
N LEU A 463 -5.07 -10.47 -14.49
CA LEU A 463 -4.38 -11.04 -13.33
C LEU A 463 -3.06 -11.72 -13.72
N LEU A 464 -3.02 -12.34 -14.91
CA LEU A 464 -1.78 -12.86 -15.49
C LEU A 464 -0.81 -11.73 -15.83
N PHE A 465 -1.30 -10.65 -16.44
CA PHE A 465 -0.49 -9.45 -16.69
C PHE A 465 0.09 -8.90 -15.39
N LEU A 466 -0.70 -8.81 -14.31
CA LEU A 466 -0.24 -8.34 -13.01
C LEU A 466 0.84 -9.26 -12.42
N ALA A 467 0.70 -10.58 -12.56
CA ALA A 467 1.74 -11.53 -12.16
C ALA A 467 3.07 -11.26 -12.87
N VAL A 468 3.02 -11.11 -14.20
CA VAL A 468 4.19 -10.79 -15.04
C VAL A 468 4.75 -9.41 -14.69
N TRP A 469 3.90 -8.40 -14.49
CA TRP A 469 4.30 -7.06 -14.09
C TRP A 469 5.07 -7.05 -12.77
N HIS A 470 4.73 -7.92 -11.82
CA HIS A 470 5.52 -8.12 -10.61
C HIS A 470 6.85 -8.84 -10.88
N GLY A 471 6.86 -9.94 -11.63
CA GLY A 471 8.09 -10.62 -12.06
C GLY A 471 7.90 -12.11 -12.39
N PHE A 472 8.99 -12.87 -12.30
CA PHE A 472 9.01 -14.29 -12.70
C PHE A 472 8.90 -15.30 -11.54
N HIS A 473 8.87 -14.85 -10.28
CA HIS A 473 8.67 -15.80 -9.18
C HIS A 473 7.29 -16.45 -9.24
N SER A 474 7.27 -17.77 -9.07
CA SER A 474 6.05 -18.59 -9.02
C SER A 474 4.99 -18.06 -8.06
N GLY A 475 5.40 -17.41 -6.96
CA GLY A 475 4.51 -16.85 -5.95
C GLY A 475 3.58 -15.76 -6.45
N TYR A 476 4.01 -14.95 -7.42
CA TYR A 476 3.13 -13.96 -8.04
C TYR A 476 1.98 -14.63 -8.78
N TYR A 477 2.28 -15.60 -9.64
CA TYR A 477 1.28 -16.36 -10.41
C TYR A 477 0.31 -17.11 -9.50
N ALA A 478 0.82 -17.78 -8.45
CA ALA A 478 -0.03 -18.47 -7.48
C ALA A 478 -0.98 -17.52 -6.74
N THR A 479 -0.50 -16.33 -6.36
CA THR A 479 -1.33 -15.30 -5.68
C THR A 479 -2.44 -14.78 -6.56
N PHE A 480 -2.13 -14.38 -7.79
CA PHE A 480 -3.13 -13.86 -8.72
C PHE A 480 -4.09 -14.94 -9.21
N PHE A 481 -3.65 -16.20 -9.29
CA PHE A 481 -4.55 -17.33 -9.51
C PHE A 481 -5.51 -17.53 -8.33
N MET A 482 -5.01 -17.46 -7.09
CA MET A 482 -5.85 -17.50 -5.89
C MET A 482 -6.87 -16.36 -5.84
N GLU A 483 -6.45 -15.14 -6.22
CA GLU A 483 -7.35 -13.99 -6.38
C GLU A 483 -8.45 -14.27 -7.40
N PHE A 484 -8.10 -14.83 -8.57
CA PHE A 484 -9.07 -15.17 -9.60
C PHE A 484 -10.14 -16.14 -9.07
N ILE A 485 -9.72 -17.25 -8.45
CA ILE A 485 -10.66 -18.28 -8.00
C ILE A 485 -11.53 -17.79 -6.82
N ILE A 486 -10.97 -17.04 -5.87
CA ILE A 486 -11.72 -16.60 -4.69
C ILE A 486 -12.72 -15.50 -5.04
N ILE A 487 -12.38 -14.61 -5.97
CA ILE A 487 -13.31 -13.58 -6.48
C ILE A 487 -14.40 -14.22 -7.34
N ALA A 488 -14.07 -15.24 -8.14
CA ALA A 488 -15.07 -15.99 -8.91
C ALA A 488 -16.05 -16.73 -7.98
N PHE A 489 -15.53 -17.42 -6.96
CA PHE A 489 -16.30 -18.05 -5.90
C PHE A 489 -17.21 -17.03 -5.20
N GLU A 490 -16.65 -15.92 -4.70
CA GLU A 490 -17.36 -14.93 -3.92
C GLU A 490 -18.52 -14.30 -4.72
N LYS A 491 -18.29 -13.94 -5.99
CA LYS A 491 -19.33 -13.40 -6.88
C LYS A 491 -20.49 -14.38 -7.08
N ASP A 492 -20.19 -15.65 -7.36
CA ASP A 492 -21.22 -16.66 -7.58
C ASP A 492 -21.93 -17.07 -6.28
N PHE A 493 -21.21 -17.17 -5.16
CA PHE A 493 -21.77 -17.44 -3.85
C PHE A 493 -22.74 -16.33 -3.40
N ILE A 494 -22.37 -15.06 -3.59
CA ILE A 494 -23.26 -13.93 -3.32
C ILE A 494 -24.51 -14.01 -4.22
N SER A 495 -24.37 -14.34 -5.50
CA SER A 495 -25.52 -14.50 -6.40
C SER A 495 -26.47 -15.64 -5.96
N VAL A 496 -25.93 -16.72 -5.40
CA VAL A 496 -26.74 -17.78 -4.79
C VAL A 496 -27.46 -17.27 -3.54
N LEU A 497 -26.74 -16.57 -2.66
CA LEU A 497 -27.30 -16.03 -1.42
C LEU A 497 -28.43 -15.02 -1.69
N GLU A 498 -28.27 -14.17 -2.71
CA GLU A 498 -29.28 -13.18 -3.13
C GLU A 498 -30.60 -13.80 -3.60
N LYS A 499 -30.59 -15.07 -4.01
CA LYS A 499 -31.80 -15.82 -4.40
C LYS A 499 -32.56 -16.41 -3.22
N ASN A 500 -32.01 -16.35 -2.01
CA ASN A 500 -32.66 -16.81 -0.78
C ASN A 500 -32.95 -15.60 0.13
N VAL A 501 -34.09 -14.95 -0.12
CA VAL A 501 -34.48 -13.71 0.58
C VAL A 501 -34.66 -13.95 2.08
N THR A 502 -35.21 -15.10 2.48
CA THR A 502 -35.44 -15.45 3.88
C THR A 502 -34.13 -15.54 4.67
N LEU A 503 -33.09 -16.15 4.11
CA LEU A 503 -31.78 -16.18 4.75
C LEU A 503 -31.15 -14.79 4.82
N LEU A 504 -31.29 -13.98 3.77
CA LEU A 504 -30.83 -12.59 3.80
C LEU A 504 -31.53 -11.79 4.90
N GLU A 505 -32.83 -11.94 5.08
CA GLU A 505 -33.57 -11.32 6.18
C GLU A 505 -33.14 -11.84 7.55
N PHE A 506 -32.88 -13.15 7.67
CA PHE A 506 -32.36 -13.76 8.90
C PHE A 506 -30.98 -13.19 9.27
N THR A 507 -30.05 -13.10 8.31
CA THR A 507 -28.71 -12.54 8.53
C THR A 507 -28.72 -11.06 8.91
N ARG A 508 -29.78 -10.32 8.57
CA ARG A 508 -29.94 -8.90 8.91
C ARG A 508 -30.46 -8.65 10.34
N ARG A 509 -30.90 -9.69 11.06
CA ARG A 509 -31.35 -9.54 12.46
C ARG A 509 -30.18 -9.06 13.34
N PRO A 510 -30.39 -8.16 14.34
CA PRO A 510 -29.30 -7.48 15.05
C PRO A 510 -28.18 -8.40 15.58
N TYR A 511 -28.52 -9.47 16.30
CA TYR A 511 -27.53 -10.41 16.84
C TYR A 511 -26.89 -11.29 15.77
N ILE A 512 -27.67 -11.72 14.76
CA ILE A 512 -27.17 -12.57 13.67
C ILE A 512 -26.27 -11.77 12.74
N SER A 513 -26.55 -10.48 12.53
CA SER A 513 -25.72 -9.59 11.71
C SER A 513 -24.33 -9.44 12.32
N SER A 514 -24.23 -9.26 13.64
CA SER A 514 -22.95 -9.24 14.36
C SER A 514 -22.19 -10.57 14.24
N LEU A 515 -22.89 -11.70 14.37
CA LEU A 515 -22.28 -13.03 14.20
C LEU A 515 -21.82 -13.28 12.75
N THR A 516 -22.63 -12.87 11.77
CA THR A 516 -22.33 -12.95 10.34
C THR A 516 -21.11 -12.09 10.02
N TYR A 517 -21.07 -10.86 10.54
CA TYR A 517 -19.91 -9.98 10.42
C TYR A 517 -18.66 -10.63 11.00
N LEU A 518 -18.72 -11.18 12.22
CA LEU A 518 -17.59 -11.86 12.84
C LEU A 518 -17.13 -13.08 12.02
N GLY A 519 -18.06 -13.89 11.52
CA GLY A 519 -17.75 -15.03 10.65
C GLY A 519 -17.06 -14.61 9.35
N LEU A 520 -17.59 -13.58 8.68
CA LEU A 520 -16.98 -12.99 7.49
C LEU A 520 -15.61 -12.36 7.78
N LYS A 521 -15.44 -11.75 8.95
CA LYS A 521 -14.14 -11.22 9.40
C LYS A 521 -13.12 -12.33 9.62
N VAL A 522 -13.49 -13.45 10.24
CA VAL A 522 -12.60 -14.61 10.41
C VAL A 522 -12.25 -15.22 9.05
N TYR A 523 -13.24 -15.35 8.17
CA TYR A 523 -13.05 -15.80 6.79
C TYR A 523 -12.01 -14.94 6.05
N THR A 524 -12.24 -13.63 5.97
CA THR A 524 -11.32 -12.74 5.26
C THR A 524 -9.95 -12.68 5.94
N PHE A 525 -9.90 -12.68 7.27
CA PHE A 525 -8.66 -12.65 8.04
C PHE A 525 -7.76 -13.84 7.72
N VAL A 526 -8.27 -15.06 7.79
CA VAL A 526 -7.48 -16.28 7.56
C VAL A 526 -7.12 -16.45 6.09
N PHE A 527 -8.10 -16.34 5.19
CA PHE A 527 -7.87 -16.61 3.78
C PHE A 527 -7.11 -15.49 3.07
N LEU A 528 -7.02 -14.27 3.63
CA LEU A 528 -6.10 -13.26 3.12
C LEU A 528 -4.65 -13.76 3.20
N GLY A 529 -4.27 -14.31 4.36
CA GLY A 529 -2.94 -14.92 4.53
C GLY A 529 -2.69 -16.10 3.60
N TYR A 530 -3.72 -16.93 3.38
CA TYR A 530 -3.66 -18.01 2.41
C TYR A 530 -3.44 -17.49 0.98
N CYS A 531 -4.15 -16.44 0.57
CA CYS A 531 -4.03 -15.89 -0.79
C CYS A 531 -2.70 -15.17 -1.02
N ILE A 532 -2.23 -14.37 -0.06
CA ILE A 532 -1.01 -13.56 -0.20
C ILE A 532 0.27 -14.35 0.10
N GLY A 533 0.16 -15.52 0.72
CA GLY A 533 1.32 -16.31 1.15
C GLY A 533 2.36 -16.55 0.06
N PRO A 534 1.97 -16.97 -1.15
CA PRO A 534 2.91 -17.10 -2.26
C PRO A 534 3.57 -15.78 -2.68
N PHE A 535 2.84 -14.66 -2.69
CA PHE A 535 3.41 -13.35 -3.00
C PHE A 535 4.48 -12.94 -2.00
N ALA A 536 4.23 -13.18 -0.71
CA ALA A 536 5.17 -12.82 0.35
C ALA A 536 6.43 -13.71 0.33
N LEU A 537 6.27 -15.00 0.05
CA LEU A 537 7.37 -15.98 0.10
C LEU A 537 8.10 -16.21 -1.23
N LEU A 538 7.54 -15.72 -2.35
CA LEU A 538 8.09 -15.73 -3.71
C LEU A 538 8.32 -17.11 -4.34
N SER A 539 9.18 -17.95 -3.74
CA SER A 539 9.68 -19.19 -4.34
C SER A 539 8.78 -20.40 -4.03
N TYR A 540 8.61 -21.29 -5.02
CA TYR A 540 7.75 -22.48 -4.95
C TYR A 540 8.01 -23.32 -3.70
N SER A 541 9.28 -23.62 -3.43
CA SER A 541 9.73 -24.42 -2.28
C SER A 541 9.30 -23.84 -0.93
N LYS A 542 9.10 -22.52 -0.83
CA LYS A 542 8.68 -21.84 0.39
C LYS A 542 7.17 -21.85 0.53
N TRP A 543 6.45 -21.30 -0.44
CA TRP A 543 5.00 -21.12 -0.30
C TRP A 543 4.19 -22.41 -0.37
N ILE A 544 4.70 -23.46 -1.03
CA ILE A 544 4.03 -24.75 -1.05
C ILE A 544 3.95 -25.39 0.35
N ARG A 545 4.90 -25.07 1.25
CA ARG A 545 4.89 -25.54 2.64
C ARG A 545 3.70 -24.96 3.40
N VAL A 546 3.37 -23.68 3.18
CA VAL A 546 2.19 -23.05 3.79
C VAL A 546 0.91 -23.72 3.29
N TYR A 547 0.79 -24.00 2.00
CA TYR A 547 -0.38 -24.70 1.45
C TYR A 547 -0.51 -26.12 1.95
N THR A 548 0.59 -26.84 2.08
CA THR A 548 0.63 -28.20 2.62
C THR A 548 0.26 -28.20 4.11
N ALA A 549 0.81 -27.28 4.89
CA ALA A 549 0.45 -27.10 6.30
C ALA A 549 -1.05 -26.77 6.46
N TYR A 550 -1.64 -26.08 5.49
CA TYR A 550 -3.06 -25.77 5.46
C TYR A 550 -3.92 -26.76 4.64
N LEU A 551 -3.36 -27.93 4.29
CA LEU A 551 -4.03 -29.03 3.58
C LEU A 551 -4.72 -28.62 2.27
N PHE A 552 -4.20 -27.59 1.59
CA PHE A 552 -4.80 -27.00 0.40
C PHE A 552 -6.27 -26.56 0.58
N LEU A 553 -6.71 -26.30 1.82
CA LEU A 553 -8.12 -26.04 2.13
C LEU A 553 -8.71 -24.87 1.33
N GLY A 554 -7.94 -23.80 1.09
CA GLY A 554 -8.41 -22.69 0.25
C GLY A 554 -8.68 -23.10 -1.20
N HIS A 555 -7.86 -23.97 -1.79
CA HIS A 555 -8.13 -24.49 -3.14
C HIS A 555 -9.36 -25.39 -3.14
N VAL A 556 -9.48 -26.29 -2.15
CA VAL A 556 -10.64 -27.18 -2.02
C VAL A 556 -11.93 -26.37 -1.86
N LEU A 557 -11.92 -25.31 -1.05
CA LEU A 557 -13.10 -24.46 -0.87
C LEU A 557 -13.42 -23.66 -2.14
N PHE A 558 -12.48 -22.87 -2.66
CA PHE A 558 -12.83 -21.89 -3.70
C PHE A 558 -12.84 -22.49 -5.10
N MET A 559 -11.88 -23.35 -5.42
CA MET A 559 -11.75 -23.93 -6.76
C MET A 559 -12.79 -25.03 -7.02
N MET A 560 -13.08 -25.85 -6.01
CA MET A 560 -14.03 -26.97 -6.16
C MET A 560 -15.49 -26.56 -5.96
N TRP A 561 -15.77 -25.27 -5.72
CA TRP A 561 -17.12 -24.74 -5.57
C TRP A 561 -18.11 -25.23 -6.63
N PRO A 562 -17.79 -25.26 -7.94
CA PRO A 562 -18.72 -25.76 -8.95
C PRO A 562 -19.21 -27.20 -8.70
N LEU A 563 -18.41 -28.04 -8.05
CA LEU A 563 -18.74 -29.45 -7.78
C LEU A 563 -19.72 -29.58 -6.62
N TYR A 564 -19.48 -28.87 -5.52
CA TYR A 564 -20.32 -28.98 -4.32
C TYR A 564 -21.43 -27.92 -4.23
N LYS A 565 -21.43 -26.91 -5.11
CA LYS A 565 -22.48 -25.90 -5.25
C LYS A 565 -23.86 -26.51 -5.37
N ILE A 566 -24.02 -27.56 -6.17
CA ILE A 566 -25.33 -28.21 -6.40
C ILE A 566 -25.90 -28.73 -5.08
N ALA A 567 -25.06 -29.39 -4.28
CA ALA A 567 -25.47 -29.88 -2.97
C ALA A 567 -25.79 -28.73 -2.01
N VAL A 568 -24.96 -27.69 -1.98
CA VAL A 568 -25.19 -26.51 -1.12
C VAL A 568 -26.49 -25.79 -1.49
N VAL A 569 -26.73 -25.51 -2.77
CA VAL A 569 -27.96 -24.87 -3.24
C VAL A 569 -29.18 -25.75 -2.96
N ARG A 570 -29.08 -27.07 -3.16
CA ARG A 570 -30.23 -27.98 -2.96
C ARG A 570 -30.59 -28.17 -1.49
N TRP A 571 -29.59 -28.34 -0.63
CA TRP A 571 -29.81 -28.81 0.75
C TRP A 571 -29.67 -27.71 1.80
N VAL A 572 -28.89 -26.66 1.53
CA VAL A 572 -28.56 -25.61 2.51
C VAL A 572 -29.16 -24.26 2.12
N LEU A 573 -29.07 -23.90 0.83
CA LEU A 573 -29.47 -22.59 0.29
C LEU A 573 -30.49 -22.71 -0.85
N PRO A 574 -31.64 -23.40 -0.67
CA PRO A 574 -32.66 -23.49 -1.72
C PRO A 574 -33.17 -22.08 -2.06
N PRO A 575 -33.38 -21.75 -3.35
CA PRO A 575 -33.94 -20.45 -3.73
C PRO A 575 -35.31 -20.24 -3.09
N GLN A 576 -35.49 -19.12 -2.41
CA GLN A 576 -36.75 -18.76 -1.76
C GLN A 576 -37.17 -17.38 -2.26
N ARG A 577 -38.27 -17.35 -3.02
CA ARG A 577 -38.87 -16.10 -3.51
C ARG A 577 -39.68 -15.44 -2.38
N PRO A 578 -39.78 -14.09 -2.36
CA PRO A 578 -40.63 -13.42 -1.40
C PRO A 578 -42.07 -13.90 -1.56
N VAL A 579 -42.73 -14.19 -0.44
CA VAL A 579 -44.16 -14.51 -0.42
C VAL A 579 -44.90 -13.29 -0.95
N ARG A 580 -45.52 -13.42 -2.13
CA ARG A 580 -46.42 -12.39 -2.67
C ARG A 580 -47.62 -12.35 -1.74
N ASN A 581 -47.71 -11.37 -0.84
CA ASN A 581 -48.89 -11.19 0.00
C ASN A 581 -50.11 -11.03 -0.90
N GLY A 582 -50.98 -12.04 -0.92
CA GLY A 582 -52.25 -11.99 -1.63
C GLY A 582 -53.19 -11.01 -0.94
N LYS A 583 -53.49 -9.89 -1.61
CA LYS A 583 -54.63 -8.96 -1.50
C LYS A 583 -54.36 -7.92 -2.61
N GLU A 584 -55.15 -7.74 -3.67
CA GLU A 584 -56.60 -7.76 -3.81
C GLU A 584 -57.02 -8.35 -5.18
N LYS A 585 -57.84 -9.41 -5.17
CA LYS A 585 -58.95 -9.51 -6.12
C LYS A 585 -60.18 -9.05 -5.34
N LYS A 586 -60.55 -7.77 -5.46
CA LYS A 586 -61.92 -7.34 -5.19
C LYS A 586 -62.62 -7.24 -6.54
N HIS A 587 -63.77 -7.89 -6.57
CA HIS A 587 -64.69 -8.06 -7.69
C HIS A 587 -64.97 -6.75 -8.43
N ALA A 588 -64.92 -6.82 -9.76
CA ALA A 588 -65.76 -6.01 -10.63
C ALA A 588 -66.83 -6.95 -11.18
N GLU A 589 -68.00 -6.92 -10.54
CA GLU A 589 -69.31 -7.21 -11.13
C GLU A 589 -70.23 -6.05 -10.74
#